data_AF-A0A3Q3L932-F1
#
_entry.id   AF-A0A3Q3L932-F1
#
_cell.length_a   1.000
_cell.length_b   1.000
_cell.length_c   1.000
_cell.angle_alpha   90.00
_cell.angle_beta   90.00
_cell.angle_gamma   90.00
#
_symmetry.space_group_name_H-M   'P 1'
#
loop_
_entity.id
_entity.type
_entity.pdbx_description
1 polymer ?
#
loop_
_entity_poly.entity_id
_entity_poly.type
_entity_poly.pdbx_seq_one_letter_code
_entity_poly.pdbx_strand_id
1 'polypeptide(L)'
;MTSLNQRSSGLVQRRTEASRLAADKDRPSGQEEDENRRGDEQDDDDTGDSKETRLTLMEEVLLLGLKDREGYTSFWNDCISSGLRGCMLIELALRGRLQLEACGMRRKGLLARKVICKSDAPTGDVLLDEALKHIKDTQPPETVQSWIELLSGEFIVFIVP
;
A
#
# COMPACT_ATOMS: atom_id res chain seq x y z
N MET A 1 28.82 40.67 43.87
CA MET A 1 27.93 41.14 42.79
C MET A 1 28.17 40.21 41.61
N THR A 2 27.47 39.06 41.56
CA THR A 2 26.27 38.78 40.71
C THR A 2 26.61 38.88 39.21
N SER A 3 26.46 37.87 38.35
CA SER A 3 25.61 36.67 38.39
C SER A 3 26.13 35.59 37.44
N LEU A 4 25.98 34.32 37.83
CA LEU A 4 25.98 33.15 36.94
C LEU A 4 24.64 33.07 36.20
N ASN A 5 24.70 32.85 34.89
CA ASN A 5 23.53 32.74 34.02
C ASN A 5 23.04 31.27 33.98
N GLN A 6 22.07 30.93 34.83
CA GLN A 6 21.49 29.59 34.91
C GLN A 6 20.29 29.46 33.96
N ARG A 7 20.48 28.70 32.89
CA ARG A 7 19.43 28.21 31.98
C ARG A 7 18.39 27.41 32.78
N SER A 8 17.15 27.89 32.83
CA SER A 8 16.01 27.16 33.38
C SER A 8 15.06 26.79 32.24
N SER A 9 14.90 25.49 32.05
CA SER A 9 14.01 24.81 31.12
C SER A 9 12.55 25.02 31.52
N GLY A 10 11.79 25.75 30.71
CA GLY A 10 10.33 25.80 30.81
C GLY A 10 9.69 24.57 30.18
N LEU A 11 9.38 23.56 31.01
CA LEU A 11 8.52 22.45 30.62
C LEU A 11 7.06 22.93 30.64
N VAL A 12 6.50 23.20 29.46
CA VAL A 12 5.08 23.51 29.28
C VAL A 12 4.28 22.22 29.51
N GLN A 13 3.69 22.07 30.70
CA GLN A 13 2.75 20.98 31.00
C GLN A 13 1.42 21.24 30.28
N ARG A 14 1.22 20.52 29.18
CA ARG A 14 -0.05 20.46 28.45
C ARG A 14 -1.02 19.60 29.28
N ARG A 15 -2.01 20.23 29.92
CA ARG A 15 -3.05 19.55 30.71
C ARG A 15 -3.89 18.65 29.79
N THR A 16 -3.81 17.34 30.01
CA THR A 16 -4.54 16.30 29.27
C THR A 16 -5.87 15.95 29.94
N GLU A 17 -6.79 15.39 29.15
CA GLU A 17 -8.21 15.17 29.44
C GLU A 17 -8.47 14.25 30.66
N ALA A 18 -7.46 13.51 31.11
CA ALA A 18 -7.49 12.71 32.33
C ALA A 18 -7.74 13.54 33.61
N SER A 19 -7.40 14.84 33.62
CA SER A 19 -7.66 15.71 34.78
C SER A 19 -9.12 16.20 34.88
N ARG A 20 -9.93 16.07 33.81
CA ARG A 20 -11.34 16.46 33.83
C ARG A 20 -12.25 15.37 34.41
N LEU A 21 -11.87 14.11 34.24
CA LEU A 21 -12.68 12.95 34.65
C LEU A 21 -12.66 12.69 36.17
N ALA A 22 -11.81 13.38 36.94
CA ALA A 22 -11.70 13.20 38.39
C ALA A 22 -12.62 14.14 39.21
N ALA A 23 -13.32 15.08 38.57
CA ALA A 23 -14.13 16.10 39.26
C ALA A 23 -15.64 15.81 39.30
N ASP A 24 -16.12 14.73 38.66
CA ASP A 24 -17.56 14.45 38.50
C ASP A 24 -18.02 13.18 39.23
N LYS A 25 -17.32 12.81 40.31
CA LYS A 25 -17.60 11.60 41.10
C LYS A 25 -18.16 11.94 42.48
N ASP A 26 -19.26 12.69 42.53
CA ASP A 26 -20.00 12.89 43.78
C ASP A 26 -21.48 13.29 43.55
N ARG A 27 -22.37 12.31 43.29
CA ARG A 27 -23.73 12.13 43.89
C ARG A 27 -24.61 11.06 43.18
N PRO A 28 -25.57 10.42 43.88
CA PRO A 28 -25.97 9.03 43.60
C PRO A 28 -27.35 8.81 42.93
N SER A 29 -27.38 7.70 42.16
CA SER A 29 -28.42 6.72 41.77
C SER A 29 -29.94 6.95 42.03
N GLY A 30 -30.72 6.74 40.94
CA GLY A 30 -32.08 6.17 40.90
C GLY A 30 -32.52 6.00 39.43
N GLN A 31 -32.36 4.83 38.80
CA GLN A 31 -33.27 3.66 38.67
C GLN A 31 -34.31 3.76 37.53
N GLU A 32 -34.32 2.69 36.70
CA GLU A 32 -35.39 2.18 35.79
C GLU A 32 -35.46 2.79 34.38
N GLU A 33 -34.93 2.09 33.35
CA GLU A 33 -35.59 1.08 32.49
C GLU A 33 -36.63 1.68 31.53
N ASP A 34 -36.28 1.82 30.23
CA ASP A 34 -37.21 1.47 29.14
C ASP A 34 -36.49 1.28 27.79
N GLU A 35 -37.06 0.36 27.04
CA GLU A 35 -36.54 -0.36 25.90
C GLU A 35 -36.50 0.42 24.57
N ASN A 36 -35.61 -0.06 23.69
CA ASN A 36 -35.89 -0.32 22.27
C ASN A 36 -36.35 0.85 21.39
N ARG A 37 -35.39 1.49 20.70
CA ARG A 37 -35.57 1.88 19.28
C ARG A 37 -34.25 1.76 18.54
N ARG A 38 -34.08 0.59 17.92
CA ARG A 38 -33.20 0.35 16.77
C ARG A 38 -33.37 1.48 15.74
N GLY A 39 -32.38 2.35 15.65
CA GLY A 39 -32.11 3.16 14.47
C GLY A 39 -30.91 2.54 13.79
N ASP A 40 -31.18 1.50 13.01
CA ASP A 40 -30.24 0.90 12.08
C ASP A 40 -30.05 1.91 10.94
N GLU A 41 -29.18 2.90 11.14
CA GLU A 41 -28.64 3.71 10.04
C GLU A 41 -27.55 2.88 9.38
N GLN A 42 -28.03 1.83 8.74
CA GLN A 42 -27.37 1.18 7.63
C GLN A 42 -27.29 2.24 6.51
N ASP A 43 -26.26 3.08 6.56
CA ASP A 43 -25.76 3.81 5.39
C ASP A 43 -25.14 2.77 4.44
N ASP A 44 -26.03 1.98 3.85
CA ASP A 44 -25.82 1.34 2.56
C ASP A 44 -26.20 2.39 1.51
N ASP A 45 -25.44 2.39 0.42
CA ASP A 45 -25.60 3.25 -0.75
C ASP A 45 -25.00 4.66 -0.70
N ASP A 46 -23.66 4.72 -0.74
CA ASP A 46 -23.08 5.45 -1.87
C ASP A 46 -22.40 4.41 -2.78
N THR A 47 -23.23 3.78 -3.61
CA THR A 47 -22.84 3.20 -4.90
C THR A 47 -22.22 4.32 -5.73
N GLY A 48 -21.01 4.71 -5.36
CA GLY A 48 -20.02 5.29 -6.23
C GLY A 48 -19.49 4.22 -7.18
N ASP A 49 -20.39 3.58 -7.94
CA ASP A 49 -20.06 3.18 -9.31
C ASP A 49 -19.96 4.48 -10.12
N SER A 50 -19.03 5.34 -9.71
CA SER A 50 -18.48 6.34 -10.61
C SER A 50 -18.12 5.55 -11.84
N LYS A 51 -18.63 5.97 -13.00
CA LYS A 51 -18.30 5.45 -14.33
C LYS A 51 -16.81 5.60 -14.70
N GLU A 52 -15.95 5.68 -13.69
CA GLU A 52 -14.51 5.62 -13.77
C GLU A 52 -14.11 4.17 -13.96
N THR A 53 -13.74 3.85 -15.20
CA THR A 53 -12.95 2.66 -15.48
C THR A 53 -11.74 2.67 -14.56
N ARG A 54 -11.66 1.71 -13.62
CA ARG A 54 -10.50 1.52 -12.77
C ARG A 54 -9.38 0.90 -13.61
N LEU A 55 -8.40 1.73 -13.94
CA LEU A 55 -7.20 1.31 -14.65
C LEU A 55 -6.12 0.92 -13.65
N THR A 56 -5.38 -0.14 -13.97
CA THR A 56 -4.09 -0.45 -13.36
C THR A 56 -3.03 0.52 -13.84
N LEU A 57 -1.95 0.68 -13.06
CA LEU A 57 -0.82 1.52 -13.48
C LEU A 57 -0.24 1.12 -14.84
N MET A 58 -0.27 -0.17 -15.20
CA MET A 58 0.16 -0.64 -16.52
C MET A 58 -0.71 -0.06 -17.64
N GLU A 59 -2.02 -0.08 -17.46
CA GLU A 59 -2.98 0.40 -18.47
C GLU A 59 -2.88 1.91 -18.65
N GLU A 60 -2.71 2.67 -17.56
CA GLU A 60 -2.46 4.11 -17.62
C GLU A 60 -1.18 4.44 -18.40
N VAL A 61 -0.07 3.74 -18.10
CA VAL A 61 1.20 3.90 -18.83
C VAL A 61 1.06 3.52 -20.30
N LEU A 62 0.29 2.47 -20.60
CA LEU A 62 0.02 2.06 -21.97
C LEU A 62 -0.77 3.13 -22.73
N LEU A 63 -1.82 3.68 -22.11
CA LEU A 63 -2.66 4.73 -22.68
C LEU A 63 -1.88 6.01 -22.98
N LEU A 64 -0.90 6.38 -22.14
CA LEU A 64 0.00 7.51 -22.42
C LEU A 64 0.85 7.31 -23.68
N GLY A 65 1.14 6.06 -24.06
CA GLY A 65 1.92 5.71 -25.25
C GLY A 65 1.09 5.50 -26.52
N LEU A 66 -0.24 5.43 -26.40
CA LEU A 66 -1.14 5.17 -27.53
C LEU A 66 -1.40 6.45 -28.33
N LYS A 67 -1.42 6.31 -29.66
CA LYS A 67 -1.85 7.39 -30.55
C LYS A 67 -3.34 7.28 -30.86
N ASP A 68 -4.06 8.39 -30.71
CA ASP A 68 -5.51 8.49 -30.89
C ASP A 68 -6.04 7.96 -32.24
N ARG A 69 -5.27 8.17 -33.32
CA ARG A 69 -5.69 7.78 -34.68
C ARG A 69 -5.18 6.42 -35.12
N GLU A 70 -4.05 6.00 -34.56
CA GLU A 70 -3.30 4.83 -35.03
C GLU A 70 -3.63 3.59 -34.18
N GLY A 71 -4.07 3.76 -32.93
CA GLY A 71 -4.51 2.66 -32.07
C GLY A 71 -3.39 1.72 -31.60
N TYR A 72 -2.13 2.01 -31.95
CA TYR A 72 -0.95 1.32 -31.46
C TYR A 72 0.03 2.28 -30.80
N THR A 73 0.87 1.75 -29.91
CA THR A 73 1.95 2.51 -29.30
C THR A 73 3.02 2.77 -30.36
N SER A 74 3.40 4.02 -30.59
CA SER A 74 4.38 4.37 -31.65
C SER A 74 5.80 3.92 -31.36
N PHE A 75 6.05 3.52 -30.13
CA PHE A 75 7.34 3.07 -29.65
C PHE A 75 7.04 1.98 -28.64
N TRP A 76 7.21 0.72 -29.04
CA TRP A 76 7.30 -0.40 -28.10
C TRP A 76 8.74 -0.85 -28.13
N ASN A 77 9.45 -0.63 -27.03
CA ASN A 77 10.85 -1.01 -26.88
C ASN A 77 11.06 -1.80 -25.57
N ASP A 78 12.27 -2.31 -25.39
CA ASP A 78 12.63 -3.10 -24.19
C ASP A 78 12.54 -2.28 -22.88
N CYS A 79 12.65 -0.95 -22.96
CA CYS A 79 12.48 -0.07 -21.80
C CYS A 79 11.01 0.08 -21.39
N ILE A 80 10.09 0.10 -22.35
CA ILE A 80 8.65 0.17 -22.10
C ILE A 80 8.18 -1.16 -21.57
N SER A 81 8.67 -2.27 -22.15
CA SER A 81 8.33 -3.59 -21.65
C SER A 81 8.77 -3.73 -20.18
N SER A 82 10.05 -3.49 -19.86
CA SER A 82 10.56 -3.54 -18.49
C SER A 82 9.87 -2.55 -17.54
N GLY A 83 9.53 -1.35 -18.02
CA GLY A 83 8.76 -0.35 -17.28
C GLY A 83 7.38 -0.85 -16.85
N LEU A 84 6.64 -1.52 -17.74
CA LEU A 84 5.33 -2.10 -17.42
C LEU A 84 5.43 -3.22 -16.38
N ARG A 85 6.48 -4.05 -16.41
CA ARG A 85 6.72 -5.07 -15.37
C ARG A 85 7.04 -4.41 -14.03
N GLY A 86 7.78 -3.30 -14.06
CA GLY A 86 7.96 -2.44 -12.89
C GLY A 86 6.62 -1.93 -12.35
N CYS A 87 5.70 -1.52 -13.23
CA CYS A 87 4.36 -1.08 -12.83
C CYS A 87 3.56 -2.20 -12.14
N MET A 88 3.66 -3.45 -12.59
CA MET A 88 3.05 -4.60 -11.90
C MET A 88 3.52 -4.72 -10.45
N LEU A 89 4.84 -4.65 -10.22
CA LEU A 89 5.42 -4.75 -8.88
C LEU A 89 5.01 -3.57 -7.99
N ILE A 90 4.96 -2.36 -8.55
CA ILE A 90 4.51 -1.16 -7.85
C ILE A 90 3.03 -1.27 -7.47
N GLU A 91 2.18 -1.65 -8.42
CA GLU A 91 0.73 -1.82 -8.22
C GLU A 91 0.45 -2.85 -7.11
N LEU A 92 1.11 -4.02 -7.16
CA LEU A 92 1.00 -5.05 -6.12
C LEU A 92 1.47 -4.54 -4.74
N ALA A 93 2.52 -3.71 -4.69
CA ALA A 93 2.97 -3.08 -3.45
C ALA A 93 1.96 -2.05 -2.91
N LEU A 94 1.37 -1.22 -3.79
CA LEU A 94 0.32 -0.25 -3.43
C LEU A 94 -0.93 -0.95 -2.90
N ARG A 95 -1.30 -2.11 -3.47
CA ARG A 95 -2.38 -2.98 -2.97
C ARG A 95 -2.01 -3.79 -1.72
N GLY A 96 -0.81 -3.57 -1.16
CA GLY A 96 -0.33 -4.22 0.06
C GLY A 96 -0.04 -5.71 -0.08
N ARG A 97 0.12 -6.21 -1.31
CA ARG A 97 0.45 -7.62 -1.60
C ARG A 97 1.94 -7.90 -1.48
N LEU A 98 2.77 -6.95 -1.85
CA LEU A 98 4.23 -7.07 -1.83
C LEU A 98 4.89 -6.08 -0.87
N GLN A 99 6.06 -6.45 -0.40
CA GLN A 99 6.96 -5.60 0.39
C GLN A 99 8.41 -5.90 0.04
N LEU A 100 9.30 -4.91 0.16
CA LEU A 100 10.74 -5.15 0.00
C LEU A 100 11.38 -5.54 1.33
N GLU A 101 12.38 -6.44 1.28
CA GLU A 101 13.19 -6.81 2.45
C GLU A 101 13.67 -5.57 3.22
N ALA A 102 13.63 -5.57 4.55
CA ALA A 102 13.98 -4.37 5.33
C ALA A 102 15.39 -3.85 4.99
N CYS A 103 15.55 -2.53 4.90
CA CYS A 103 16.85 -1.91 4.74
C CYS A 103 17.67 -2.13 6.03
N GLY A 104 18.67 -3.01 5.97
CA GLY A 104 19.66 -3.15 7.04
C GLY A 104 20.59 -1.93 7.16
N MET A 105 21.60 -2.03 8.03
CA MET A 105 22.57 -0.95 8.31
C MET A 105 23.23 -0.38 7.03
N ARG A 106 23.47 -1.25 6.03
CA ARG A 106 23.95 -0.85 4.71
C ARG A 106 22.74 -0.72 3.78
N ARG A 107 22.46 0.50 3.33
CA ARG A 107 21.42 0.76 2.33
C ARG A 107 21.77 0.06 1.02
N LYS A 108 20.96 -0.92 0.63
CA LYS A 108 20.98 -1.50 -0.72
C LYS A 108 20.16 -0.62 -1.67
N GLY A 109 20.54 -0.59 -2.95
CA GLY A 109 19.72 0.02 -4.00
C GLY A 109 18.38 -0.72 -4.14
N LEU A 110 17.36 -0.03 -4.64
CA LEU A 110 16.01 -0.58 -4.77
C LEU A 110 15.98 -1.87 -5.60
N LEU A 111 16.68 -1.88 -6.73
CA LEU A 111 16.74 -3.02 -7.65
C LEU A 111 17.36 -4.28 -7.02
N ALA A 112 18.27 -4.11 -6.06
CA ALA A 112 18.97 -5.19 -5.38
C ALA A 112 18.25 -5.71 -4.12
N ARG A 113 17.10 -5.13 -3.75
CA ARG A 113 16.30 -5.60 -2.62
C ARG A 113 15.40 -6.74 -3.06
N LYS A 114 15.25 -7.72 -2.18
CA LYS A 114 14.33 -8.85 -2.37
C LYS A 114 12.89 -8.43 -2.24
N VAL A 115 12.04 -8.97 -3.10
CA VAL A 115 10.58 -8.83 -3.06
C VAL A 115 10.01 -9.94 -2.18
N ILE A 116 9.17 -9.57 -1.23
CA ILE A 116 8.55 -10.45 -0.25
C ILE A 116 7.03 -10.39 -0.44
N CYS A 117 6.39 -11.54 -0.58
CA CYS A 117 4.93 -11.64 -0.57
C CYS A 117 4.41 -11.44 0.86
N LYS A 118 3.50 -10.48 1.04
CA LYS A 118 2.87 -10.13 2.32
C LYS A 118 1.44 -10.68 2.43
N SER A 119 0.71 -10.69 1.32
CA SER A 119 -0.68 -11.13 1.24
C SER A 119 -0.93 -11.75 -0.12
N ASP A 120 -1.61 -12.88 -0.15
CA ASP A 120 -2.00 -13.62 -1.35
C ASP A 120 -3.46 -13.41 -1.76
N ALA A 121 -4.17 -12.52 -1.07
CA ALA A 121 -5.52 -12.12 -1.45
C ALA A 121 -5.56 -11.64 -2.92
N PRO A 122 -6.55 -12.08 -3.72
CA PRO A 122 -6.64 -11.70 -5.13
C PRO A 122 -6.78 -10.19 -5.27
N THR A 123 -6.29 -9.70 -6.40
CA THR A 123 -6.36 -8.28 -6.78
C THR A 123 -7.51 -8.00 -7.74
N GLY A 124 -8.07 -9.04 -8.35
CA GLY A 124 -9.13 -8.95 -9.36
C GLY A 124 -8.59 -8.69 -10.77
N ASP A 125 -7.27 -8.55 -10.91
CA ASP A 125 -6.58 -8.44 -12.19
C ASP A 125 -5.78 -9.73 -12.46
N VAL A 126 -6.04 -10.37 -13.59
CA VAL A 126 -5.46 -11.68 -13.92
C VAL A 126 -3.94 -11.63 -14.00
N LEU A 127 -3.36 -10.57 -14.58
CA LEU A 127 -1.90 -10.45 -14.74
C LEU A 127 -1.21 -10.22 -13.41
N LEU A 128 -1.80 -9.38 -12.55
CA LEU A 128 -1.28 -9.15 -11.20
C LEU A 128 -1.40 -10.42 -10.34
N ASP A 129 -2.50 -11.16 -10.46
CA ASP A 129 -2.74 -12.39 -9.69
C ASP A 129 -1.80 -13.52 -10.12
N GLU A 130 -1.53 -13.66 -11.42
CA GLU A 130 -0.50 -14.59 -11.93
C GLU A 130 0.90 -14.22 -11.43
N ALA A 131 1.28 -12.95 -11.52
CA ALA A 131 2.57 -12.48 -11.02
C ALA A 131 2.70 -12.70 -9.50
N LEU A 132 1.65 -12.41 -8.73
CA LEU A 132 1.63 -12.63 -7.28
C LEU A 132 1.79 -14.11 -6.93
N LYS A 133 1.14 -15.00 -7.68
CA LYS A 133 1.30 -16.45 -7.53
C LYS A 133 2.75 -16.87 -7.75
N HIS A 134 3.37 -16.44 -8.84
CA HIS A 134 4.78 -16.73 -9.11
C HIS A 134 5.70 -16.22 -8.00
N ILE A 135 5.48 -14.99 -7.52
CA ILE A 135 6.28 -14.41 -6.43
C ILE A 135 6.18 -15.20 -5.14
N LYS A 136 4.99 -15.71 -4.83
CA LYS A 136 4.76 -16.53 -3.64
C LYS A 136 5.47 -17.88 -3.72
N ASP A 137 5.42 -18.52 -4.89
CA ASP A 137 5.92 -19.89 -5.09
C ASP A 137 7.45 -19.94 -5.27
N THR A 138 8.09 -18.83 -5.64
CA THR A 138 9.56 -18.75 -5.78
C THR A 138 10.26 -18.71 -4.41
N GLN A 139 11.15 -19.70 -4.18
CA GLN A 139 12.08 -19.72 -3.06
C GLN A 139 13.49 -20.12 -3.51
N PRO A 140 14.54 -19.40 -3.11
CA PRO A 140 14.54 -18.21 -2.22
C PRO A 140 13.94 -16.95 -2.88
N PRO A 141 13.55 -15.92 -2.10
CA PRO A 141 12.98 -14.69 -2.66
C PRO A 141 13.97 -13.95 -3.57
N GLU A 142 13.48 -13.56 -4.74
CA GLU A 142 14.26 -12.86 -5.78
C GLU A 142 14.25 -11.33 -5.63
N THR A 143 15.21 -10.69 -6.29
CA THR A 143 15.36 -9.22 -6.29
C THR A 143 14.36 -8.53 -7.21
N VAL A 144 14.11 -7.23 -6.99
CA VAL A 144 13.27 -6.42 -7.89
C VAL A 144 13.75 -6.50 -9.33
N GLN A 145 15.07 -6.43 -9.56
CA GLN A 145 15.64 -6.56 -10.91
C GLN A 145 15.28 -7.90 -11.54
N SER A 146 15.51 -9.00 -10.82
CA SER A 146 15.23 -10.35 -11.33
C SER A 146 13.74 -10.52 -11.65
N TRP A 147 12.83 -9.97 -10.83
CA TRP A 147 11.40 -10.02 -11.12
C TRP A 147 11.01 -9.25 -12.39
N ILE A 148 11.63 -8.10 -12.66
CA ILE A 148 11.38 -7.36 -13.91
C ILE A 148 11.81 -8.19 -15.13
N GLU A 149 12.94 -8.89 -15.05
CA GLU A 149 13.46 -9.77 -16.11
C GLU A 149 12.58 -11.03 -16.29
N LEU A 150 12.22 -11.68 -15.18
CA LEU A 150 11.38 -12.88 -15.15
C LEU A 150 10.00 -12.62 -15.75
N LEU A 151 9.31 -11.57 -15.32
CA LEU A 151 7.99 -11.18 -15.84
C LEU A 151 8.05 -10.67 -17.29
N SER A 152 9.25 -10.42 -17.83
CA SER A 152 9.44 -10.05 -19.24
C SER A 152 9.51 -11.26 -20.17
N GLY A 153 9.53 -12.49 -19.64
CA GLY A 153 9.46 -13.73 -20.43
C GLY A 153 10.81 -14.35 -20.78
N GLU A 154 11.94 -13.80 -20.33
CA GLU A 154 13.27 -14.40 -20.61
C GLU A 154 13.55 -15.68 -19.77
N PHE A 155 12.77 -15.94 -18.72
CA PHE A 155 13.01 -17.04 -17.79
C PHE A 155 11.75 -17.80 -17.32
N ILE A 156 10.55 -17.45 -17.78
CA ILE A 156 9.29 -18.13 -17.39
C ILE A 156 9.32 -19.63 -17.74
N VAL A 157 10.13 -20.03 -18.72
CA VAL A 157 10.31 -21.44 -19.13
C VAL A 157 11.05 -22.29 -18.08
N PHE A 158 11.83 -21.69 -17.16
CA PHE A 158 12.65 -22.43 -16.20
C PHE A 158 12.04 -22.59 -14.80
N ILE A 159 10.91 -21.92 -14.51
CA ILE A 159 10.26 -21.96 -13.18
C ILE A 159 9.04 -22.89 -13.15
N VAL A 160 8.66 -23.48 -14.28
CA VAL A 160 7.67 -24.57 -14.32
C VAL A 160 8.43 -25.91 -14.28
N PRO A 161 8.37 -26.67 -13.17
CA PRO A 161 8.90 -28.03 -13.13
C PRO A 161 8.13 -29.01 -14.04
#